data_AF-A0A7K3DHJ9-F1
#
_entry.id   AF-A0A7K3DHJ9-F1
#
_cell.length_a   1.000
_cell.length_b   1.000
_cell.length_c   1.000
_cell.angle_alpha   90.00
_cell.angle_beta   90.00
_cell.angle_gamma   90.00
#
_symmetry.space_group_name_H-M   'P 1'
#
loop_
_entity.id
_entity.type
_entity.pdbx_description
1 polymer ?
#
loop_
_entity_poly.entity_id
_entity_poly.type
_entity_poly.pdbx_seq_one_letter_code
_entity_poly.pdbx_strand_id
1 'polypeptide(L)'
;MKRAPILTVAVLSATLLTACAQEKPELRPTRSAGEGAWYKSTKDERTEYCEAYRANDPQRPIMIPSYASAESEDEFADDFYNVLKKKC
;
A
#
# COMPACT_ATOMS: atom_id res chain seq x y z
N MET A 1 47.01 44.10 38.29
CA MET A 1 46.11 43.08 38.88
C MET A 1 44.69 43.64 38.97
N LYS A 2 43.74 43.06 38.25
CA LYS A 2 42.30 42.98 38.58
C LYS A 2 41.63 42.09 37.52
N ARG A 3 41.08 40.96 37.98
CA ARG A 3 40.32 39.96 37.20
C ARG A 3 38.82 40.27 37.31
N ALA A 4 38.06 39.79 36.31
CA ALA A 4 36.68 39.26 36.34
C ALA A 4 35.79 39.85 35.22
N PRO A 5 34.68 39.20 34.83
CA PRO A 5 34.37 37.77 34.74
C PRO A 5 33.83 37.36 33.35
N ILE A 6 33.59 36.05 33.21
CA ILE A 6 33.08 35.30 32.07
C ILE A 6 31.63 35.69 31.73
N LEU A 7 31.31 35.77 30.43
CA LEU A 7 29.93 35.68 29.93
C LEU A 7 29.89 34.70 28.75
N THR A 8 29.55 33.47 29.10
CA THR A 8 29.10 32.40 28.23
C THR A 8 27.82 32.86 27.51
N VAL A 9 27.88 33.09 26.21
CA VAL A 9 26.67 33.26 25.39
C VAL A 9 26.33 31.92 24.78
N ALA A 10 25.16 31.42 25.18
CA ALA A 10 24.60 30.14 24.84
C ALA A 10 24.47 29.95 23.32
N VAL A 11 24.80 28.74 22.88
CA VAL A 11 24.50 28.22 21.55
C VAL A 11 22.99 28.21 21.38
N LEU A 12 22.46 29.08 20.51
CA LEU A 12 21.09 29.01 20.04
C LEU A 12 20.96 27.81 19.10
N SER A 13 20.58 26.67 19.67
CA SER A 13 20.16 25.49 18.92
C SER A 13 18.92 25.84 18.10
N ALA A 14 19.07 25.77 16.79
CA ALA A 14 17.99 25.88 15.83
C ALA A 14 16.93 24.81 16.09
N THR A 15 15.77 25.20 16.60
CA THR A 15 14.58 24.36 16.57
C THR A 15 13.91 24.54 15.21
N LEU A 16 14.44 23.84 14.21
CA LEU A 16 13.65 23.41 13.05
C LEU A 16 12.56 22.46 13.57
N LEU A 17 11.47 23.04 14.08
CA LEU A 17 10.24 22.30 14.29
C LEU A 17 9.67 22.02 12.90
N THR A 18 10.16 20.92 12.35
CA THR A 18 9.52 20.10 11.33
C THR A 18 8.01 20.22 11.45
N ALA A 19 7.38 20.67 10.36
CA ALA A 19 5.95 20.48 10.16
C ALA A 19 5.65 19.00 10.38
N CYS A 20 5.10 18.65 11.54
CA CYS A 20 4.42 17.38 11.70
C CYS A 20 3.22 17.45 10.76
N ALA A 21 3.40 16.97 9.53
CA ALA A 21 2.29 16.50 8.75
C ALA A 21 1.58 15.49 9.64
N GLN A 22 0.39 15.85 10.11
CA GLN A 22 -0.49 14.96 10.83
C GLN A 22 -0.77 13.81 9.88
N GLU A 23 -0.03 12.71 10.02
CA GLU A 23 -0.38 11.41 9.46
C GLU A 23 -1.78 11.11 9.99
N LYS A 24 -2.79 11.39 9.17
CA LYS A 24 -4.12 10.83 9.38
C LYS A 24 -3.89 9.32 9.46
N PRO A 25 -4.40 8.62 10.48
CA PRO A 25 -4.36 7.19 10.47
C PRO A 25 -5.15 6.75 9.24
N GLU A 26 -4.45 6.33 8.19
CA GLU A 26 -5.07 5.63 7.09
C GLU A 26 -5.65 4.37 7.69
N LEU A 27 -6.98 4.36 7.84
CA LEU A 27 -7.75 3.17 8.14
C LEU A 27 -7.40 2.16 7.08
N ARG A 28 -6.47 1.24 7.41
CA ARG A 28 -6.11 0.16 6.51
C ARG A 28 -7.41 -0.57 6.15
N PRO A 29 -7.69 -0.76 4.86
CA PRO A 29 -8.90 -1.43 4.45
C PRO A 29 -8.98 -2.81 5.12
N THR A 30 -10.19 -3.23 5.53
CA THR A 30 -10.43 -4.53 6.18
C THR A 30 -10.10 -5.72 5.26
N ARG A 31 -9.84 -5.47 3.98
CA ARG A 31 -9.51 -6.42 2.93
C ARG A 31 -8.21 -6.00 2.26
N SER A 32 -7.44 -6.98 1.77
CA SER A 32 -6.32 -6.70 0.86
C SER A 32 -6.81 -6.05 -0.42
N ALA A 33 -5.92 -5.43 -1.19
CA ALA A 33 -6.31 -4.77 -2.43
C ALA A 33 -6.90 -5.76 -3.45
N GLY A 34 -6.31 -6.95 -3.61
CA GLY A 34 -6.82 -8.01 -4.47
C GLY A 34 -8.17 -8.55 -4.01
N GLU A 35 -8.41 -8.68 -2.70
CA GLU A 35 -9.74 -9.08 -2.21
C GLU A 35 -10.76 -7.95 -2.42
N GLY A 36 -10.34 -6.69 -2.27
CA GLY A 36 -11.13 -5.53 -2.64
C GLY A 36 -11.52 -5.52 -4.12
N ALA A 37 -10.56 -5.82 -5.01
CA ALA A 37 -10.78 -5.92 -6.44
C ALA A 37 -11.79 -7.02 -6.77
N TRP A 38 -11.62 -8.21 -6.20
CA TRP A 38 -12.57 -9.33 -6.35
C TRP A 38 -14.01 -8.91 -5.99
N TYR A 39 -14.21 -8.24 -4.85
CA TYR A 39 -15.55 -7.82 -4.42
C TYR A 39 -16.14 -6.67 -5.26
N LYS A 40 -15.31 -5.85 -5.92
CA LYS A 40 -15.80 -4.83 -6.87
C LYS A 40 -16.10 -5.40 -8.25
N SER A 41 -15.47 -6.52 -8.64
CA SER A 41 -15.77 -7.18 -9.92
C SER A 41 -17.20 -7.68 -10.00
N THR A 42 -17.75 -7.66 -11.21
CA THR A 42 -19.03 -8.25 -11.59
C THR A 42 -19.00 -9.77 -11.50
N LYS A 43 -20.17 -10.41 -11.58
CA LYS A 43 -20.28 -11.88 -11.57
C LYS A 43 -19.59 -12.51 -12.79
N ASP A 44 -19.72 -11.87 -13.95
CA ASP A 44 -19.17 -12.40 -15.20
C ASP A 44 -17.63 -12.32 -15.19
N GLU A 45 -17.07 -11.18 -14.78
CA GLU A 45 -15.62 -11.03 -14.58
C GLU A 45 -15.06 -12.07 -13.60
N ARG A 46 -15.73 -12.29 -12.46
CA ARG A 46 -15.32 -13.33 -11.50
C ARG A 46 -15.35 -14.73 -12.11
N THR A 47 -16.30 -14.99 -13.00
CA THR A 47 -16.40 -16.27 -13.70
C THR A 47 -15.23 -16.43 -14.66
N GLU A 48 -14.93 -15.41 -15.46
CA GLU A 48 -13.79 -15.39 -16.38
C GLU A 48 -12.46 -15.56 -15.64
N TYR A 49 -12.25 -14.87 -14.51
CA TYR A 49 -11.03 -15.04 -13.70
C TYR A 49 -10.88 -16.47 -13.19
N CYS A 50 -11.97 -17.08 -12.71
CA CYS A 50 -11.91 -18.46 -12.23
C CYS A 50 -11.72 -19.47 -13.36
N GLU A 51 -12.33 -19.26 -14.52
CA GLU A 51 -12.10 -20.11 -15.69
C GLU A 51 -10.64 -20.04 -16.14
N ALA A 52 -10.07 -18.84 -16.24
CA ALA A 52 -8.67 -18.66 -16.59
C ALA A 52 -7.73 -19.28 -15.55
N TYR A 53 -8.00 -19.05 -14.25
CA TYR A 53 -7.24 -19.65 -13.15
C TYR A 53 -7.26 -21.19 -13.18
N ARG A 54 -8.44 -21.80 -13.39
CA ARG A 54 -8.57 -23.26 -13.43
C ARG A 54 -7.96 -23.86 -14.68
N ALA A 55 -8.07 -23.17 -15.82
CA ALA A 55 -7.46 -23.62 -17.07
C ALA A 55 -5.94 -23.71 -16.97
N ASN A 56 -5.30 -22.87 -16.14
CA ASN A 56 -3.83 -22.75 -16.06
C ASN A 56 -3.18 -22.67 -17.45
N ASP A 57 -3.88 -22.06 -18.41
CA ASP A 57 -3.48 -22.01 -19.80
C ASP A 57 -2.64 -20.75 -20.04
N PRO A 58 -1.34 -20.88 -20.37
CA PRO A 58 -0.48 -19.73 -20.66
C PRO A 58 -0.97 -18.88 -21.84
N GLN A 59 -1.79 -19.44 -22.74
CA GLN A 59 -2.37 -18.71 -23.87
C GLN A 59 -3.60 -17.87 -23.49
N ARG A 60 -4.18 -18.11 -22.31
CA ARG A 60 -5.33 -17.38 -21.78
C ARG A 60 -4.99 -16.83 -20.40
N PRO A 61 -4.13 -15.79 -20.33
CA PRO A 61 -3.70 -15.23 -19.06
C PRO A 61 -4.89 -14.66 -18.29
N ILE A 62 -4.78 -14.69 -16.96
CA ILE A 62 -5.75 -14.04 -16.08
C ILE A 62 -5.63 -12.53 -16.29
N MET A 63 -6.73 -11.90 -16.69
CA MET A 63 -6.83 -10.45 -16.74
C MET A 63 -6.82 -9.92 -15.30
N ILE A 64 -5.73 -9.29 -14.90
CA ILE A 64 -5.61 -8.68 -13.57
C ILE A 64 -6.33 -7.33 -13.59
N PRO A 65 -7.35 -7.11 -12.74
CA PRO A 65 -8.13 -5.88 -12.78
C PRO A 65 -7.29 -4.69 -12.32
N SER A 66 -7.41 -3.56 -13.01
CA SER A 66 -6.85 -2.30 -12.51
C SER A 66 -7.58 -1.89 -11.22
N TYR A 67 -6.87 -1.83 -10.11
CA TYR A 67 -7.42 -1.45 -8.81
C TYR A 67 -6.52 -0.43 -8.12
N ALA A 68 -7.13 0.59 -7.50
CA ALA A 68 -6.40 1.57 -6.72
C ALA A 68 -5.80 0.90 -5.47
N SER A 69 -4.51 0.57 -5.55
CA SER A 69 -3.70 0.02 -4.45
C SER A 69 -2.50 0.94 -4.18
N ALA A 70 -2.02 0.93 -2.94
CA ALA A 70 -0.73 1.51 -2.58
C ALA A 70 0.43 0.51 -2.83
N GLU A 71 0.10 -0.73 -3.16
CA GLU A 71 1.04 -1.79 -3.51
C GLU A 71 1.55 -1.62 -4.94
N SER A 72 2.70 -2.22 -5.24
CA SER A 72 3.18 -2.35 -6.61
C SER A 72 2.26 -3.26 -7.44
N GLU A 73 2.36 -3.16 -8.78
CA GLU A 73 1.56 -4.00 -9.68
C GLU A 73 1.80 -5.50 -9.45
N ASP A 74 3.05 -5.90 -9.19
CA ASP A 74 3.43 -7.30 -8.92
C ASP A 74 2.86 -7.79 -7.57
N GLU A 75 2.96 -6.98 -6.52
CA GLU A 75 2.39 -7.32 -5.21
C GLU A 75 0.87 -7.44 -5.27
N PHE A 76 0.21 -6.53 -6.00
CA PHE A 76 -1.22 -6.59 -6.24
C PHE A 76 -1.60 -7.84 -7.03
N ALA A 77 -0.84 -8.16 -8.08
CA ALA A 77 -1.04 -9.35 -8.90
C ALA A 77 -0.95 -10.63 -8.04
N ASP A 78 0.08 -10.76 -7.22
CA ASP A 78 0.28 -11.89 -6.31
C ASP A 78 -0.85 -12.01 -5.29
N ASP A 79 -1.28 -10.90 -4.68
CA ASP A 79 -2.43 -10.90 -3.78
C ASP A 79 -3.71 -11.34 -4.50
N PHE A 80 -3.96 -10.81 -5.70
CA PHE A 80 -5.12 -11.20 -6.50
C PHE A 80 -5.10 -12.68 -6.87
N TYR A 81 -3.95 -13.23 -7.28
CA TYR A 81 -3.79 -14.68 -7.51
C TYR A 81 -4.10 -15.51 -6.25
N ASN A 82 -3.65 -15.05 -5.08
CA ASN A 82 -3.97 -15.71 -3.82
C ASN A 82 -5.46 -15.67 -3.48
N VAL A 83 -6.18 -14.63 -3.90
CA VAL A 83 -7.64 -14.56 -3.80
C VAL A 83 -8.29 -15.57 -4.74
N LEU A 84 -7.86 -15.64 -6.00
CA LEU A 84 -8.40 -16.62 -6.96
C LEU A 84 -8.20 -18.06 -6.46
N LYS A 85 -7.02 -18.39 -5.93
CA LYS A 85 -6.72 -19.67 -5.29
C LYS A 85 -7.71 -20.04 -4.17
N LYS A 86 -8.22 -19.06 -3.42
CA LYS A 86 -9.16 -19.27 -2.32
C LYS A 86 -10.62 -19.33 -2.78
N LYS A 87 -10.99 -18.64 -3.86
CA LYS A 87 -12.39 -18.38 -4.22
C LYS A 87 -12.93 -19.22 -5.39
N CYS A 88 -12.06 -19.79 -6.23
CA CYS A 88 -12.45 -20.34 -7.54
C CYS A 88 -12.80 -21.85 -7.62
#